data_AF-A0A0E7ZP93-F1
#
_entry.id   AF-A0A0E7ZP93-F1
#
_cell.length_a   1.000
_cell.length_b   1.000
_cell.length_c   1.000
_cell.angle_alpha   90.00
_cell.angle_beta   90.00
_cell.angle_gamma   90.00
#
_symmetry.space_group_name_H-M   'P 1'
#
loop_
_entity.id
_entity.type
_entity.pdbx_description
1 polymer ?
#
loop_
_entity_poly.entity_id
_entity_poly.type
_entity_poly.pdbx_seq_one_letter_code
_entity_poly.pdbx_strand_id
1 'polypeptide(L)'
;MHLTHREVRDKLLSYSEGLQVHYELYQLLLFHFQEKNADHFFGLIEQELPTVHPLFQTVFWTFLRDRDKIINALKLPYSNAKLEATNNLIKIIKRKAFGFRNFNNFKKRILMTLNIKKESTNFVLSRL
;
A
#
# COMPACT_ATOMS: atom_id res chain seq x y z
N MET A 1 -3.36 -31.16 14.69
CA MET A 1 -2.51 -30.10 15.28
C MET A 1 -2.57 -28.90 14.34
N HIS A 2 -3.09 -27.76 14.78
CA HIS A 2 -3.12 -26.55 13.96
C HIS A 2 -1.86 -25.73 14.25
N LEU A 3 -1.06 -25.48 13.23
CA LEU A 3 0.12 -24.61 13.33
C LEU A 3 -0.32 -23.14 13.40
N THR A 4 0.35 -22.36 14.25
CA THR A 4 0.18 -20.91 14.30
C THR A 4 0.81 -20.24 13.07
N HIS A 5 0.39 -19.01 12.75
CA HIS A 5 0.97 -18.26 11.62
C HIS A 5 2.49 -18.09 11.72
N ARG A 6 3.03 -17.97 12.96
CA ARG A 6 4.47 -17.88 13.20
C ARG A 6 5.18 -19.18 12.86
N GLU A 7 4.67 -20.31 13.35
CA GLU A 7 5.26 -21.63 13.06
C GLU A 7 5.18 -21.99 11.57
N VAL A 8 4.11 -21.61 10.89
CA VAL A 8 4.00 -21.77 9.43
C VAL A 8 5.07 -20.95 8.72
N ARG A 9 5.25 -19.68 9.09
CA ARG A 9 6.30 -18.83 8.53
C ARG A 9 7.68 -19.44 8.78
N ASP A 10 8.01 -19.77 10.02
CA ASP A 10 9.35 -20.23 10.40
C ASP A 10 9.69 -21.55 9.67
N LYS A 11 8.71 -22.43 9.51
CA LYS A 11 8.84 -23.64 8.69
C LYS A 11 9.06 -23.32 7.21
N LEU A 12 8.35 -22.35 6.63
CA LEU A 12 8.56 -21.93 5.24
C LEU A 12 9.96 -21.33 5.02
N LEU A 13 10.44 -20.52 5.97
CA LEU A 13 11.78 -19.94 5.91
C LEU A 13 12.87 -21.01 6.07
N SER A 14 12.64 -22.05 6.87
CA SER A 14 13.61 -23.15 7.01
C SER A 14 13.84 -23.96 5.73
N TYR A 15 12.97 -23.83 4.72
CA TYR A 15 13.12 -24.54 3.45
C TYR A 15 14.09 -23.87 2.47
N SER A 16 14.42 -22.59 2.68
CA SER A 16 15.29 -21.85 1.76
C SER A 16 16.01 -20.71 2.47
N GLU A 17 17.33 -20.81 2.52
CA GLU A 17 18.20 -19.75 3.06
C GLU A 17 18.02 -18.43 2.29
N GLY A 18 17.93 -18.48 0.95
CA GLY A 18 17.68 -17.28 0.15
C GLY A 18 16.34 -16.60 0.48
N LEU A 19 15.29 -17.40 0.70
CA LEU A 19 14.00 -16.87 1.14
C LEU A 19 14.09 -16.24 2.54
N GLN A 20 14.84 -16.87 3.45
CA GLN A 20 15.06 -16.34 4.79
C GLN A 20 15.79 -14.99 4.75
N VAL A 21 16.91 -14.90 4.05
CA VAL A 21 17.70 -13.65 3.94
C VAL A 21 16.86 -12.51 3.36
N HIS A 22 16.12 -12.77 2.27
CA HIS A 22 15.27 -11.74 1.67
C HIS A 22 14.04 -11.39 2.51
N TYR A 23 13.50 -12.34 3.28
CA TYR A 23 12.44 -12.06 4.24
C TYR A 23 12.94 -11.14 5.35
N GLU A 24 14.11 -11.41 5.92
CA GLU A 24 14.73 -10.60 6.97
C GLU A 24 15.01 -9.17 6.47
N LEU A 25 15.58 -9.04 5.26
CA LEU A 25 15.77 -7.74 4.60
C LEU A 25 14.44 -6.96 4.48
N TYR A 26 13.38 -7.62 4.01
CA TYR A 26 12.05 -7.02 3.91
C TYR A 26 11.50 -6.59 5.28
N GLN A 27 11.66 -7.41 6.33
CA GLN A 27 11.22 -7.05 7.68
C GLN A 27 11.97 -5.84 8.23
N LEU A 28 13.28 -5.75 7.98
CA LEU A 28 14.09 -4.61 8.42
C LEU A 28 13.71 -3.32 7.68
N LEU A 29 13.48 -3.40 6.37
CA LEU A 29 12.94 -2.28 5.58
C LEU A 29 11.56 -1.84 6.10
N LEU A 30 10.67 -2.80 6.37
CA LEU A 30 9.34 -2.51 6.91
C LEU A 30 9.42 -1.80 8.27
N PHE A 31 10.33 -2.25 9.14
CA PHE A 31 10.57 -1.64 10.44
C PHE A 31 10.99 -0.17 10.30
N HIS A 32 12.03 0.13 9.51
CA HIS A 32 12.48 1.51 9.30
C HIS A 32 11.39 2.39 8.67
N PHE A 33 10.57 1.83 7.79
CA PHE A 33 9.44 2.53 7.19
C PHE A 33 8.35 2.87 8.23
N GLN A 34 8.01 1.92 9.11
CA GLN A 34 7.01 2.12 10.18
C GLN A 34 7.49 3.14 11.22
N GLU A 35 8.77 3.10 11.58
CA GLU A 35 9.43 4.08 12.46
C GLU A 35 9.69 5.43 11.78
N LYS A 36 9.31 5.58 10.50
CA LYS A 36 9.51 6.79 9.69
C LYS A 36 10.97 7.24 9.61
N ASN A 37 11.89 6.30 9.75
CA ASN A 37 13.33 6.55 9.71
C ASN A 37 13.84 6.44 8.28
N ALA A 38 13.67 7.52 7.52
CA ALA A 38 14.02 7.56 6.10
C ALA A 38 15.51 7.31 5.84
N ASP A 39 16.39 7.82 6.70
CA ASP A 39 17.84 7.68 6.51
C ASP A 39 18.28 6.22 6.62
N HIS A 40 17.78 5.49 7.61
CA HIS A 40 18.08 4.06 7.75
C HIS A 40 17.39 3.22 6.66
N PHE A 41 16.17 3.60 6.26
CA PHE A 41 15.46 2.92 5.17
C PHE A 41 16.25 3.00 3.84
N PHE A 42 16.68 4.20 3.44
CA PHE A 42 17.44 4.38 2.21
C PHE A 42 18.88 3.91 2.32
N GLY A 43 19.52 4.07 3.48
CA GLY A 43 20.87 3.54 3.71
C GLY A 43 20.93 2.02 3.55
N LEU A 44 19.93 1.31 4.07
CA LEU A 44 19.82 -0.15 3.89
C LEU A 44 19.59 -0.52 2.42
N ILE A 45 18.76 0.21 1.69
CA ILE A 45 18.54 -0.02 0.26
C ILE A 45 19.84 0.14 -0.53
N GLU A 46 20.59 1.21 -0.30
CA GLU A 46 21.83 1.50 -1.01
C GLU A 46 22.92 0.47 -0.69
N GLN A 47 23.00 0.03 0.58
CA GLN A 47 23.93 -0.99 1.02
C GLN A 47 23.68 -2.35 0.35
N GLU A 48 22.41 -2.77 0.28
CA GLU A 48 22.04 -4.10 -0.22
C GLU A 48 21.87 -4.14 -1.74
N LEU A 49 21.77 -2.99 -2.42
CA LEU A 49 21.56 -2.91 -3.88
C LEU A 49 22.55 -3.74 -4.72
N PRO A 50 23.87 -3.80 -4.41
CA PRO A 50 24.83 -4.54 -5.23
C PRO A 50 24.69 -6.06 -5.12
N THR A 51 24.20 -6.56 -3.98
CA THR A 51 24.19 -7.99 -3.63
C THR A 51 22.79 -8.60 -3.62
N VAL A 52 21.74 -7.78 -3.55
CA VAL A 52 20.36 -8.24 -3.51
C VAL A 52 19.95 -8.90 -4.84
N HIS A 53 19.03 -9.85 -4.75
CA HIS A 53 18.47 -10.55 -5.89
C HIS A 53 17.89 -9.56 -6.94
N PRO A 54 18.06 -9.80 -8.26
CA PRO A 54 17.67 -8.86 -9.32
C PRO A 54 16.21 -8.35 -9.26
N LEU A 55 15.29 -9.19 -8.78
CA LEU A 55 13.89 -8.80 -8.56
C LEU A 55 13.74 -7.64 -7.59
N PHE A 56 14.56 -7.58 -6.54
CA PHE A 56 14.56 -6.48 -5.57
C PHE A 56 15.30 -5.26 -6.11
N GLN A 57 16.34 -5.44 -6.95
CA GLN A 57 17.09 -4.32 -7.52
C GLN A 57 16.16 -3.34 -8.26
N THR A 58 15.20 -3.85 -9.03
CA THR A 58 14.23 -2.99 -9.76
C THR A 58 13.35 -2.17 -8.81
N VAL A 59 12.94 -2.78 -7.69
CA VAL A 59 12.15 -2.11 -6.64
C VAL A 59 13.00 -1.05 -5.94
N PHE A 60 14.24 -1.39 -5.61
CA PHE A 60 15.18 -0.47 -4.94
C PHE A 60 15.53 0.72 -5.82
N TRP A 61 15.79 0.51 -7.12
CA TRP A 61 15.96 1.59 -8.08
C TRP A 61 14.75 2.51 -8.17
N THR A 62 13.54 1.93 -8.12
CA THR A 62 12.30 2.72 -8.08
C THR A 62 12.22 3.57 -6.80
N PHE A 63 12.56 2.99 -5.64
CA PHE A 63 12.58 3.74 -4.39
C PHE A 63 13.59 4.87 -4.40
N LEU A 64 14.80 4.65 -4.93
CA LEU A 64 15.83 5.68 -5.04
C LEU A 64 15.42 6.80 -6.01
N ARG A 65 14.82 6.45 -7.16
CA ARG A 65 14.30 7.45 -8.11
C ARG A 65 13.20 8.31 -7.51
N ASP A 66 12.32 7.71 -6.71
CA ASP A 66 11.17 8.37 -6.10
C ASP A 66 11.42 8.77 -4.62
N ARG A 67 12.70 8.93 -4.23
CA ARG A 67 13.16 9.17 -2.85
C ARG A 67 12.41 10.30 -2.15
N ASP A 68 12.34 11.47 -2.76
CA ASP A 68 11.69 12.64 -2.14
C ASP A 68 10.20 12.40 -1.87
N LYS A 69 9.52 11.66 -2.75
CA LYS A 69 8.10 11.33 -2.57
C LYS A 69 7.89 10.39 -1.39
N ILE A 70 8.78 9.40 -1.23
CA ILE A 70 8.75 8.45 -0.12
C ILE A 70 9.08 9.16 1.19
N ILE A 71 10.10 10.02 1.22
CA ILE A 71 10.44 10.84 2.39
C ILE A 71 9.23 11.70 2.80
N ASN A 72 8.57 12.34 1.83
CA ASN A 72 7.37 13.12 2.10
C ASN A 72 6.23 12.26 2.66
N ALA A 73 6.03 11.05 2.15
CA ALA A 73 5.04 10.12 2.67
C ALA A 73 5.33 9.68 4.12
N LEU A 74 6.60 9.55 4.51
CA LEU A 74 7.01 9.23 5.87
C LEU A 74 6.81 10.43 6.83
N LYS A 75 7.14 11.64 6.38
CA LYS A 75 7.08 12.86 7.20
C LYS A 75 5.66 13.38 7.40
N LEU A 76 4.85 13.38 6.35
CA LEU A 76 3.54 14.03 6.37
C LEU A 76 2.48 13.16 7.08
N PRO A 77 1.51 13.76 7.76
CA PRO A 77 0.45 13.03 8.47
C PRO A 77 -0.69 12.58 7.54
N TYR A 78 -0.53 12.65 6.22
CA TYR A 78 -1.59 12.37 5.27
C TYR A 78 -1.78 10.86 5.07
N SER A 79 -3.00 10.40 5.32
CA SER A 79 -3.40 9.02 5.04
C SER A 79 -4.05 8.89 3.66
N ASN A 80 -3.68 7.83 2.93
CA ASN A 80 -4.32 7.44 1.67
C ASN A 80 -5.74 6.87 1.86
N ALA A 81 -6.22 6.71 3.10
CA ALA A 81 -7.52 6.09 3.39
C ALA A 81 -8.70 6.73 2.62
N LYS A 82 -8.76 8.06 2.53
CA LYS A 82 -9.83 8.78 1.80
C LYS A 82 -9.77 8.51 0.29
N LEU A 83 -8.56 8.49 -0.28
CA LEU A 83 -8.35 8.19 -1.70
C LEU A 83 -8.71 6.74 -2.00
N GLU A 84 -8.28 5.80 -1.17
CA GLU A 84 -8.57 4.37 -1.35
C GLU A 84 -10.06 4.05 -1.21
N ALA A 85 -10.75 4.68 -0.25
CA ALA A 85 -12.21 4.56 -0.12
C ALA A 85 -12.93 5.05 -1.39
N THR A 86 -12.46 6.15 -1.98
CA THR A 86 -13.01 6.71 -3.23
C THR A 86 -12.74 5.78 -4.41
N ASN A 87 -11.49 5.30 -4.56
CA ASN A 87 -11.11 4.36 -5.61
C ASN A 87 -11.91 3.06 -5.55
N ASN A 88 -12.13 2.52 -4.35
CA ASN A 88 -12.92 1.30 -4.17
C ASN A 88 -14.39 1.51 -4.53
N LEU A 89 -14.97 2.67 -4.20
CA LEU A 89 -16.32 3.02 -4.65
C LEU A 89 -16.39 3.06 -6.19
N ILE A 90 -15.44 3.72 -6.84
CA ILE A 90 -15.37 3.79 -8.31
C ILE A 90 -15.25 2.40 -8.92
N LYS A 91 -14.38 1.53 -8.36
CA LYS A 91 -14.23 0.13 -8.78
C LYS A 91 -15.55 -0.66 -8.65
N ILE A 92 -16.32 -0.44 -7.58
CA ILE A 92 -17.65 -1.07 -7.39
C ILE A 92 -18.64 -0.58 -8.44
N ILE A 93 -18.70 0.73 -8.67
CA ILE A 93 -19.61 1.32 -9.69
C ILE A 93 -19.25 0.77 -11.08
N LYS A 94 -17.96 0.70 -11.41
CA LYS A 94 -17.48 0.13 -12.69
C LYS A 94 -17.91 -1.33 -12.84
N ARG A 95 -17.77 -2.15 -11.78
CA ARG A 95 -18.18 -3.57 -11.77
C ARG A 95 -19.69 -3.73 -11.95
N LYS A 96 -20.51 -2.94 -11.27
CA LYS A 96 -21.98 -3.00 -11.38
C LYS A 96 -22.53 -2.52 -12.72
N ALA A 97 -21.74 -1.73 -13.45
CA ALA A 97 -22.19 -1.10 -14.69
C ALA A 97 -21.88 -1.90 -15.96
N PHE A 98 -21.21 -3.05 -15.85
CA PHE A 98 -20.83 -3.91 -16.99
C PHE A 98 -20.19 -3.15 -18.17
N GLY A 99 -19.44 -2.08 -17.86
CA GLY A 99 -18.84 -1.19 -18.85
C GLY A 99 -19.80 -0.08 -19.30
N PHE A 100 -19.69 1.09 -18.68
CA PHE A 100 -20.31 2.30 -19.24
C PHE A 100 -19.68 2.60 -20.61
N ARG A 101 -20.50 2.53 -21.66
CA ARG A 101 -20.09 2.92 -23.02
C ARG A 101 -19.77 4.41 -23.14
N ASN A 102 -20.31 5.23 -22.23
CA ASN A 102 -20.13 6.69 -22.20
C ASN A 102 -19.47 7.13 -20.88
N PHE A 103 -18.28 7.72 -20.98
CA PHE A 103 -17.50 8.21 -19.83
C PHE A 103 -18.22 9.31 -19.03
N ASN A 104 -18.96 10.21 -19.69
CA ASN A 104 -19.69 11.27 -19.01
C ASN A 104 -20.78 10.69 -18.09
N ASN A 105 -21.46 9.62 -18.53
CA ASN A 105 -22.45 8.94 -17.70
C ASN A 105 -21.80 8.22 -16.52
N PHE A 106 -20.61 7.64 -16.71
CA PHE A 106 -19.83 7.07 -15.60
C PHE A 106 -19.43 8.12 -14.57
N LYS A 107 -18.88 9.26 -15.03
CA LYS A 107 -18.51 10.39 -14.16
C LYS A 107 -19.71 10.92 -13.38
N LYS A 108 -20.86 11.11 -14.04
CA LYS A 108 -22.11 11.52 -13.38
C LYS A 108 -22.53 10.53 -12.28
N ARG A 109 -22.48 9.23 -12.54
CA ARG A 109 -22.83 8.20 -11.54
C ARG A 109 -21.88 8.17 -10.35
N ILE A 110 -20.58 8.37 -10.57
CA ILE A 110 -19.60 8.50 -9.48
C ILE A 110 -19.96 9.70 -8.59
N LEU A 111 -20.19 10.88 -9.20
CA LEU A 111 -20.52 12.10 -8.47
C LEU A 111 -21.82 11.97 -7.66
N MET A 112 -22.88 11.41 -8.27
CA MET A 112 -24.15 11.16 -7.56
C MET A 112 -23.95 10.23 -6.35
N THR A 113 -23.19 9.14 -6.52
CA THR A 113 -22.97 8.17 -5.43
C THR A 113 -22.13 8.77 -4.29
N LEU A 114 -21.15 9.61 -4.62
CA LEU A 114 -20.34 10.33 -3.62
C LEU A 114 -21.19 11.35 -2.85
N ASN A 115 -22.06 12.11 -3.54
CA ASN A 115 -22.95 13.07 -2.89
C ASN A 115 -23.97 12.39 -1.96
N ILE A 116 -24.59 11.28 -2.41
CA ILE A 116 -25.52 10.50 -1.57
C ILE A 116 -24.83 10.01 -0.29
N LYS A 117 -23.60 9.48 -0.41
CA LYS A 117 -22.82 9.06 0.77
C LYS A 117 -22.50 10.23 1.71
N LYS A 118 -22.19 11.40 1.16
CA LYS A 118 -21.91 12.61 1.96
C LYS A 118 -23.16 13.03 2.74
N GLU A 119 -24.31 13.10 2.08
CA GLU A 119 -25.59 13.42 2.71
C GLU A 119 -25.97 12.41 3.80
N SER A 120 -25.82 11.12 3.55
CA SER A 120 -26.12 10.09 4.56
C SER A 120 -25.21 10.18 5.79
N THR A 121 -23.96 10.64 5.63
CA THR A 121 -23.02 10.78 6.75
C THR A 121 -23.32 12.05 7.57
N ASN A 122 -23.68 13.15 6.91
CA ASN A 122 -24.08 14.40 7.58
C ASN A 122 -25.35 14.22 8.41
N PHE A 123 -26.34 13.47 7.90
CA PHE A 123 -27.56 13.16 8.65
C PHE A 123 -27.33 12.36 9.93
N VAL A 124 -26.26 11.55 9.99
CA VAL A 124 -25.89 10.79 11.19
C VAL A 124 -25.21 11.70 12.22
N LEU A 125 -24.39 12.66 11.78
CA LEU A 125 -23.71 13.61 12.66
C LEU A 125 -24.64 14.71 13.20
N SER A 126 -25.72 15.06 12.48
CA SER A 126 -26.72 16.04 12.91
C SER A 126 -27.81 15.47 13.85
N ARG A 127 -27.68 14.21 14.29
CA ARG A 127 -28.60 13.54 15.23
C ARG A 127 -27.99 13.39 16.64
N LEU A 128 -26.84 14.01 16.88
CA LEU A 128 -26.28 14.28 18.21
C LEU A 128 -26.58 15.74 18.58
#